data_AF-A0A926EK97-F1
#
_entry.id   AF-A0A926EK97-F1
#
_cell.length_a   1.000
_cell.length_b   1.000
_cell.length_c   1.000
_cell.angle_alpha   90.00
_cell.angle_beta   90.00
_cell.angle_gamma   90.00
#
_symmetry.space_group_name_H-M   'P 1'
#
loop_
_entity.id
_entity.type
_entity.pdbx_description
1 polymer ?
#
loop_
_entity_poly.entity_id
_entity_poly.type
_entity_poly.pdbx_seq_one_letter_code
_entity_poly.pdbx_strand_id
1 'polypeptide(L)'
;MVKTPIDKNGKGNCCPKCGSKKVSVHMQYPLFVEEDLNTGKEILYHLSTGERLYNPTIRELALRYKLAKLDAQCWIYKCRKCDWVSEMFTP
;
A
#
# COMPACT_ATOMS: atom_id res chain seq x y z
N MET A 1 7.24 -3.00 -24.72
CA MET A 1 8.07 -2.99 -23.48
C MET A 1 9.01 -4.18 -23.44
N VAL A 2 10.32 -3.88 -23.47
CA VAL A 2 11.41 -4.85 -23.27
C VAL A 2 11.28 -5.50 -21.88
N LYS A 3 11.60 -6.80 -21.76
CA LYS A 3 11.60 -7.51 -20.48
C LYS A 3 12.88 -7.19 -19.73
N THR A 4 12.72 -6.63 -18.54
CA THR A 4 13.83 -6.37 -17.62
C THR A 4 13.51 -7.12 -16.32
N PRO A 5 14.32 -8.13 -15.95
CA PRO A 5 14.18 -8.81 -14.67
C PRO A 5 14.17 -7.81 -13.51
N ILE A 6 13.30 -8.03 -12.52
CA ILE A 6 13.32 -7.26 -11.28
C ILE A 6 14.65 -7.51 -10.57
N ASP A 7 15.40 -6.44 -10.34
CA ASP A 7 16.70 -6.48 -9.68
C ASP A 7 16.59 -6.34 -8.15
N LYS A 8 17.75 -6.33 -7.48
CA LYS A 8 17.86 -6.12 -6.03
C LYS A 8 17.42 -4.74 -5.54
N ASN A 9 17.20 -3.79 -6.46
CA ASN A 9 16.72 -2.45 -6.15
C ASN A 9 15.21 -2.30 -6.49
N GLY A 10 14.53 -3.40 -6.86
CA GLY A 10 13.12 -3.38 -7.23
C GLY A 10 12.86 -2.81 -8.63
N LYS A 11 13.90 -2.57 -9.44
CA LYS A 11 13.75 -2.05 -10.81
C LYS A 11 13.57 -3.20 -11.78
N GLY A 12 12.53 -3.14 -12.60
CA GLY A 12 12.25 -4.14 -13.63
C GLY A 12 10.75 -4.33 -13.84
N ASN A 13 10.40 -5.23 -14.76
CA ASN A 13 9.00 -5.49 -15.15
C ASN A 13 8.69 -6.96 -15.41
N CYS A 14 9.61 -7.88 -15.11
CA CYS A 14 9.36 -9.31 -15.18
C CYS A 14 10.05 -10.10 -14.07
N CYS A 15 9.52 -11.30 -13.80
CA CYS A 15 10.07 -12.22 -12.82
C CYS A 15 11.52 -12.62 -13.20
N PRO A 16 12.49 -12.51 -12.27
CA PRO A 16 13.88 -12.88 -12.53
C PRO A 16 14.09 -14.40 -12.65
N LYS A 17 13.14 -15.23 -12.19
CA LYS A 17 13.25 -16.69 -12.26
C LYS A 17 12.75 -17.28 -13.58
N CYS A 18 11.64 -16.77 -14.12
CA CYS A 18 10.98 -17.35 -15.30
C CYS A 18 10.70 -16.37 -16.44
N GLY A 19 11.10 -15.10 -16.31
CA GLY A 19 10.91 -14.06 -17.34
C GLY A 19 9.44 -13.71 -17.61
N SER A 20 8.51 -14.13 -16.75
CA SER A 20 7.08 -13.83 -16.87
C SER A 20 6.79 -12.37 -16.46
N LYS A 21 5.92 -11.70 -17.22
CA LYS A 21 5.37 -10.38 -16.85
C LYS A 21 4.17 -10.46 -15.91
N LYS A 22 3.68 -11.67 -15.60
CA LYS A 22 2.58 -11.89 -14.63
C LYS A 22 3.11 -11.72 -13.21
N VAL A 23 3.55 -10.51 -12.86
CA VAL A 23 4.04 -10.15 -11.53
C VAL A 23 3.05 -9.18 -10.91
N SER A 24 2.66 -9.42 -9.65
CA SER A 24 1.90 -8.48 -8.83
C SER A 24 2.87 -7.72 -7.94
N VAL A 25 2.58 -6.44 -7.68
CA VAL A 25 3.19 -5.71 -6.56
C VAL A 25 2.18 -5.68 -5.41
N HIS A 26 2.60 -6.08 -4.23
CA HIS A 26 1.83 -5.96 -3.00
C HIS A 26 2.44 -4.81 -2.21
N MET A 27 1.69 -3.74 -2.01
CA MET A 27 2.16 -2.52 -1.35
C MET A 27 1.46 -2.36 -0.01
N GLN A 28 2.20 -1.89 0.99
CA GLN A 28 1.67 -1.43 2.27
C GLN A 28 1.82 0.08 2.35
N TYR A 29 0.79 0.72 2.91
CA TYR A 29 0.67 2.16 3.01
C TYR A 29 0.31 2.50 4.46
N PRO A 30 0.83 3.60 5.02
CA PRO A 30 0.50 4.02 6.37
C PRO A 30 -0.87 4.67 6.35
N LEU A 31 -1.77 4.15 7.18
CA LEU A 31 -2.97 4.90 7.56
C LEU A 31 -2.66 5.66 8.84
N PHE A 32 -2.73 6.99 8.80
CA PHE A 32 -2.65 7.80 10.01
C PHE A 32 -3.95 7.66 10.81
N VAL A 33 -3.83 7.23 12.05
CA VAL A 33 -4.96 6.99 12.96
C VAL A 33 -4.67 7.69 14.28
N GLU A 34 -5.67 8.39 14.80
CA GLU A 34 -5.69 8.88 16.17
C GLU A 34 -6.64 7.99 16.96
N GLU A 35 -6.26 7.61 18.18
CA GLU A 35 -7.04 6.71 19.02
C GLU A 35 -7.24 7.33 20.41
N ASP A 36 -8.47 7.25 20.92
CA ASP A 36 -8.77 7.58 22.31
C ASP A 36 -8.21 6.47 23.21
N LEU A 37 -7.15 6.77 23.97
CA LEU A 37 -6.45 5.78 24.79
C LEU A 37 -7.35 5.12 25.87
N ASN A 38 -8.39 5.81 26.34
CA ASN A 38 -9.27 5.26 27.38
C ASN A 38 -10.28 4.27 26.80
N THR A 39 -10.70 4.47 25.55
CA THR A 39 -11.75 3.67 24.92
C THR A 39 -11.25 2.75 23.79
N GLY A 40 -10.02 2.95 23.31
CA GLY A 40 -9.45 2.28 22.15
C GLY A 40 -10.19 2.60 20.84
N LYS A 41 -10.99 3.69 20.81
CA LYS A 41 -11.78 4.06 19.64
C LYS A 41 -11.01 5.03 18.76
N GLU A 42 -11.03 4.78 17.46
CA GLU A 42 -10.49 5.72 16.49
C GLU A 42 -11.21 7.07 16.54
N ILE A 43 -10.43 8.14 16.54
CA ILE A 43 -10.89 9.52 16.44
C ILE A 43 -10.67 9.99 15.01
N LEU A 44 -11.78 10.37 14.37
CA LEU A 44 -11.77 10.79 12.98
C LEU A 44 -12.17 12.26 12.89
N TYR A 45 -11.54 12.97 11.96
CA TYR A 45 -11.85 14.35 11.62
C TYR A 45 -12.15 14.47 10.14
N HIS A 46 -13.02 15.41 9.78
CA HIS A 46 -13.32 15.75 8.40
C HIS A 46 -12.11 16.48 7.80
N LEU A 47 -11.59 15.96 6.69
CA LEU A 47 -10.31 16.40 6.14
C LEU A 47 -10.27 17.86 5.67
N SER A 48 -11.43 18.44 5.31
CA SER A 48 -11.49 19.83 4.86
C SER A 48 -11.94 20.83 5.93
N THR A 49 -12.71 20.40 6.92
CA THR A 49 -13.30 21.31 7.93
C THR A 49 -12.60 21.17 9.29
N GLY A 50 -11.90 20.07 9.54
CA GLY A 50 -11.28 19.77 10.82
C GLY A 50 -12.25 19.35 11.92
N GLU A 51 -13.54 19.21 11.62
CA GLU A 51 -14.56 18.83 12.60
C GLU A 51 -14.51 17.33 12.91
N ARG A 52 -14.81 16.95 14.16
CA ARG A 52 -14.81 15.55 14.60
C ARG A 52 -15.97 14.78 13.95
N LEU A 53 -15.65 13.64 13.34
CA LEU A 53 -16.58 12.69 12.76
C LEU A 53 -16.86 11.57 13.75
N TYR A 54 -18.11 11.48 14.18
CA TYR A 54 -18.60 10.37 15.01
C TYR A 54 -19.11 9.20 14.16
N ASN A 55 -19.67 9.50 12.98
CA ASN A 55 -20.24 8.51 12.05
C ASN A 55 -19.69 8.78 10.64
N PRO A 56 -18.47 8.34 10.31
CA PRO A 56 -17.89 8.57 9.00
C PRO A 56 -18.68 7.83 7.92
N THR A 57 -18.94 8.51 6.82
CA THR A 57 -19.49 7.94 5.60
C THR A 57 -18.45 7.05 4.90
N ILE A 58 -18.92 6.12 4.06
CA ILE A 58 -18.06 5.29 3.20
C ILE A 58 -17.14 6.17 2.34
N ARG A 59 -17.62 7.36 1.92
CA ARG A 59 -16.85 8.31 1.12
C ARG A 59 -15.65 8.85 1.89
N GLU A 60 -15.81 9.21 3.15
CA GLU A 60 -14.73 9.73 3.99
C GLU A 60 -13.69 8.66 4.29
N LEU A 61 -14.13 7.43 4.60
CA LEU A 61 -13.23 6.29 4.79
C LEU A 61 -12.43 5.99 3.52
N ALA A 62 -13.09 6.00 2.35
CA ALA A 62 -12.43 5.80 1.07
C ALA A 62 -11.42 6.93 0.74
N LEU A 63 -11.72 8.17 1.12
CA LEU A 63 -10.81 9.30 0.94
C LEU A 63 -9.55 9.14 1.80
N ARG A 64 -9.68 8.76 3.08
CA ARG A 64 -8.54 8.48 3.96
C ARG A 64 -7.65 7.37 3.40
N TYR A 65 -8.26 6.27 2.95
CA TYR A 65 -7.52 5.19 2.29
C TYR A 65 -6.78 5.65 1.04
N LYS A 66 -7.37 6.55 0.23
CA LYS A 66 -6.68 7.12 -0.94
C LYS A 66 -5.51 8.02 -0.54
N LEU A 67 -5.65 8.81 0.52
CA LEU A 67 -4.58 9.67 1.02
C LEU A 67 -3.41 8.87 1.60
N ALA A 68 -3.68 7.76 2.30
CA ALA A 68 -2.65 6.85 2.78
C ALA A 68 -1.71 6.36 1.65
N LYS A 69 -2.23 6.24 0.42
CA LYS A 69 -1.44 5.77 -0.74
C LYS A 69 -0.39 6.74 -1.26
N LEU A 70 -0.30 7.95 -0.71
CA LEU A 70 0.71 8.92 -1.07
C LEU A 70 2.11 8.54 -0.57
N ASP A 71 2.19 7.68 0.45
CA ASP A 71 3.44 7.23 1.05
C ASP A 71 3.45 5.70 1.10
N ALA A 72 4.27 5.03 0.29
CA ALA A 72 4.34 3.56 0.32
C ALA A 72 5.42 3.13 1.30
N GLN A 73 5.07 2.46 2.42
CA GLN A 73 6.07 2.06 3.41
C GLN A 73 6.90 0.86 2.97
N CYS A 74 6.25 -0.13 2.37
CA CYS A 74 6.96 -1.29 1.87
C CYS A 74 6.20 -1.98 0.74
N TRP A 75 6.91 -2.77 -0.06
CA TRP A 75 6.30 -3.61 -1.09
C TRP A 75 7.08 -4.88 -1.38
N ILE A 76 6.38 -5.87 -1.93
CA ILE A 76 6.96 -7.11 -2.46
C ILE A 76 6.41 -7.39 -3.86
N TYR A 77 7.19 -8.10 -4.66
CA TYR A 77 6.76 -8.62 -5.95
C TYR A 77 6.43 -10.11 -5.83
N LYS A 78 5.30 -10.53 -6.41
CA LYS A 78 4.89 -11.93 -6.49
C LYS A 78 4.66 -12.34 -7.94
N CYS A 79 5.40 -13.33 -8.43
CA CYS A 79 5.16 -13.91 -9.74
C CYS A 79 3.99 -14.90 -9.68
N ARG A 80 2.94 -14.64 -10.44
CA ARG A 80 1.75 -15.50 -10.55
C ARG A 80 1.94 -16.72 -11.46
N LYS A 81 3.16 -16.97 -11.95
CA LYS A 81 3.49 -18.10 -12.84
C LYS A 81 4.34 -19.16 -12.16
N CYS A 82 5.33 -18.76 -11.36
CA CYS A 82 6.28 -19.68 -10.74
C CYS A 82 6.43 -19.41 -9.23
N ASP A 83 5.48 -18.68 -8.66
CA ASP A 83 5.39 -18.35 -7.22
C ASP A 83 6.62 -17.71 -6.60
N TRP A 84 7.55 -17.20 -7.41
CA TRP A 84 8.66 -16.39 -6.93
C TRP A 84 8.13 -15.16 -6.18
N VAL A 85 8.66 -14.93 -4.98
CA VAL A 85 8.43 -13.75 -4.17
C VAL A 85 9.77 -13.04 -3.98
N SER A 86 9.79 -11.72 -4.12
CA SER A 86 10.98 -10.91 -3.83
C SER A 86 11.21 -10.75 -2.33
N GLU A 87 12.36 -10.20 -1.96
CA GLU A 87 12.53 -9.57 -0.65
C GLU A 87 11.60 -8.36 -0.50
N MET A 88 11.46 -7.87 0.73
CA MET A 88 10.71 -6.66 1.05
C MET A 88 11.52 -5.43 0.69
N PHE A 89 10.89 -4.54 -0.07
CA PHE A 89 11.44 -3.23 -0.40
C PHE A 89 10.80 -2.17 0.49
N THR A 90 11.57 -1.14 0.78
CA THR A 90 11.15 0.09 1.45
C THR A 90 11.63 1.28 0.61
N PRO A 91 11.02 2.47 0.74
CA PRO A 91 11.53 3.71 0.14
C PRO A 91 12.99 4.01 0.48
#